data_AF-B4IRS3-F1
#
_entry.id   AF-B4IRS3-F1
#
_cell.length_a   1.000
_cell.length_b   1.000
_cell.length_c   1.000
_cell.angle_alpha   90.00
_cell.angle_beta   90.00
_cell.angle_gamma   90.00
#
_symmetry.space_group_name_H-M   'P 1'
#
loop_
_entity.id
_entity.type
_entity.pdbx_description
1 polymer ?
#
loop_
_entity_poly.entity_id
_entity_poly.type
_entity_poly.pdbx_seq_one_letter_code
_entity_poly.pdbx_strand_id
1 'polypeptide(L)' 'MNINDVSVGIDGSVYRFHPRYHDLLMFHMTKLLRPGIKFELLESDDGSGKGAALIAATAVQNQVSK' A
#
# COMPACT_ATOMS: atom_id res chain seq x y z
N MET A 1 5.07 -4.70 -17.89
CA MET A 1 5.04 -5.70 -16.79
C MET A 1 3.61 -6.21 -16.68
N ASN A 2 3.42 -7.53 -16.67
CA ASN A 2 2.12 -8.12 -16.35
C ASN A 2 2.15 -8.46 -14.86
N ILE A 3 1.61 -7.55 -14.03
CA ILE A 3 1.61 -7.71 -12.57
C ILE A 3 0.30 -8.39 -12.20
N ASN A 4 0.41 -9.63 -11.71
CA ASN A 4 -0.74 -10.45 -11.34
C ASN A 4 -0.96 -10.53 -9.83
N ASP A 5 0.05 -10.19 -9.02
CA ASP A 5 -0.02 -10.17 -7.56
C ASP A 5 0.38 -8.77 -7.08
N VAL A 6 -0.53 -8.09 -6.38
CA VAL A 6 -0.38 -6.68 -5.99
C VAL A 6 -0.67 -6.49 -4.50
N SER A 7 0.30 -6.00 -3.75
CA SER A 7 0.07 -5.52 -2.38
C SER A 7 -0.19 -4.01 -2.40
N VAL A 8 -1.27 -3.58 -1.77
CA VAL A 8 -1.68 -2.17 -1.71
C VAL A 8 -1.57 -1.69 -0.26
N GLY A 9 -0.60 -0.81 0.01
CA GLY A 9 -0.52 -0.11 1.29
C GLY A 9 -1.72 0.82 1.48
N ILE A 10 -2.44 0.68 2.59
CA ILE A 10 -3.63 1.47 2.90
C ILE A 10 -3.50 2.12 4.27
N ASP A 11 -3.95 3.36 4.35
CA ASP A 11 -4.02 4.15 5.58
C ASP A 11 -5.16 5.18 5.44
N GLY A 12 -5.53 5.81 6.54
CA GLY A 12 -6.51 6.89 6.60
C GLY A 12 -7.73 6.54 7.46
N SER A 13 -8.30 7.58 8.07
CA SER A 13 -9.39 7.48 9.03
C SER A 13 -10.65 6.81 8.48
N VAL A 14 -10.96 7.01 7.19
CA VAL A 14 -12.13 6.36 6.56
C VAL A 14 -11.93 4.84 6.50
N TYR A 15 -10.76 4.36 6.10
CA TYR A 15 -10.48 2.93 6.08
C TYR A 15 -10.48 2.33 7.50
N ARG A 16 -9.86 3.03 8.46
CA ARG A 16 -9.71 2.56 9.84
C ARG A 16 -11.01 2.56 10.64
N PHE A 17 -11.88 3.56 10.44
CA PHE A 17 -12.98 3.82 11.38
C PHE A 17 -14.37 3.72 10.77
N HIS A 18 -14.50 3.69 9.43
CA HIS A 18 -15.82 3.60 8.82
C HIS A 18 -16.28 2.13 8.70
N PRO A 19 -17.38 1.72 9.34
CA PRO A 19 -17.72 0.31 9.58
C PRO A 19 -18.01 -0.52 8.33
N ARG A 20 -18.21 0.11 7.17
CA ARG A 20 -18.51 -0.56 5.89
C ARG A 20 -17.48 -0.31 4.80
N TYR A 21 -16.46 0.51 5.06
CA TYR A 21 -15.61 0.99 3.98
C TYR A 21 -14.71 -0.12 3.42
N HIS A 22 -14.17 -0.99 4.29
CA HIS A 22 -13.41 -2.16 3.88
C HIS A 22 -14.21 -3.04 2.90
N ASP A 23 -15.45 -3.42 3.26
CA ASP A 23 -16.28 -4.29 2.43
C ASP A 23 -16.64 -3.67 1.07
N LEU A 24 -16.99 -2.37 1.06
CA LEU A 24 -17.26 -1.67 -0.20
C LEU A 24 -16.01 -1.63 -1.08
N LEU A 25 -14.85 -1.34 -0.50
CA LEU A 25 -13.59 -1.27 -1.24
C LEU A 25 -13.26 -2.63 -1.86
N MET A 26 -13.34 -3.72 -1.08
CA MET A 26 -13.09 -5.07 -1.56
C MET A 26 -14.08 -5.47 -2.68
N PHE A 27 -15.38 -5.19 -2.49
CA PHE A 27 -16.40 -5.47 -3.50
C PHE A 27 -16.11 -4.77 -4.84
N HIS A 28 -15.79 -3.47 -4.79
CA HIS A 28 -15.53 -2.69 -6.00
C HIS A 28 -14.20 -3.10 -6.67
N MET A 29 -13.15 -3.40 -5.88
CA MET A 29 -11.89 -3.91 -6.40
C MET A 29 -12.10 -5.22 -7.17
N THR A 30 -12.77 -6.22 -6.58
CA THR A 30 -13.05 -7.50 -7.25
C THR A 30 -13.87 -7.34 -8.52
N LYS A 31 -14.79 -6.37 -8.56
CA LYS A 31 -15.63 -6.10 -9.73
C LYS A 31 -14.88 -5.44 -10.88
N LEU A 32 -13.86 -4.62 -10.58
CA LEU A 32 -13.17 -3.78 -11.58
C LEU A 32 -11.84 -4.38 -12.05
N LEU A 33 -11.24 -5.28 -11.27
CA LEU A 33 -9.98 -5.93 -11.64
C LEU A 33 -10.16 -6.89 -12.82
N ARG A 34 -9.15 -6.94 -13.68
CA ARG A 34 -9.08 -7.90 -14.78
C ARG A 34 -8.92 -9.32 -14.22
N PRO A 35 -9.46 -10.35 -14.90
CA PRO A 35 -9.24 -11.74 -14.50
C PRO A 35 -7.76 -12.07 -14.33
N GLY A 36 -7.44 -12.84 -13.28
CA GLY A 36 -6.07 -13.28 -12.99
C GLY A 36 -5.24 -12.30 -12.15
N ILE A 37 -5.76 -11.12 -11.82
CA ILE A 37 -5.13 -10.20 -10.85
C ILE A 37 -5.61 -10.55 -9.44
N LYS A 38 -4.66 -10.79 -8.54
CA LYS A 38 -4.82 -10.91 -7.10
C LYS A 38 -4.29 -9.66 -6.43
N PHE A 39 -4.98 -9.22 -5.39
CA PHE A 39 -4.51 -8.10 -4.58
C PHE A 39 -4.74 -8.37 -3.10
N GLU A 40 -3.96 -7.70 -2.27
CA GLU A 40 -4.15 -7.64 -0.84
C GLU A 40 -4.04 -6.18 -0.37
N LEU A 41 -4.78 -5.84 0.68
CA LEU A 41 -4.68 -4.55 1.36
C LEU A 41 -3.80 -4.74 2.60
N LEU A 42 -2.74 -3.93 2.71
CA LEU A 42 -1.82 -3.93 3.84
C LEU A 42 -2.00 -2.64 4.63
N GLU A 43 -2.53 -2.73 5.84
CA GLU A 43 -2.69 -1.55 6.70
C GLU A 43 -1.33 -1.02 7.14
N SER A 44 -1.15 0.29 7.05
CA SER A 44 0.08 0.96 7.42
C SER A 44 -0.13 1.80 8.68
N ASP A 45 0.51 1.40 9.79
CA ASP A 45 0.42 2.13 11.07
C ASP A 45 1.06 3.53 11.00
N ASP A 46 2.27 3.60 10.45
CA ASP A 46 3.07 4.82 10.24
C ASP A 46 3.91 4.64 8.96
N GLY A 47 3.21 4.51 7.83
CA GLY A 47 3.86 4.29 6.54
C GLY A 47 4.68 5.48 6.07
N SER A 48 4.18 6.70 6.29
CA SER A 48 4.82 7.92 5.82
C SER A 48 6.09 8.24 6.61
N GLY A 49 6.07 8.11 7.95
CA GLY A 49 7.25 8.33 8.79
C GLY A 49 8.35 7.30 8.53
N LYS A 50 8.01 6.00 8.65
CA LYS A 50 8.99 4.92 8.44
C LYS A 50 9.51 4.86 7.01
N GLY A 51 8.64 5.08 6.02
CA GLY A 51 9.02 5.13 4.61
C GLY A 51 9.98 6.28 4.33
N ALA A 52 9.68 7.48 4.81
CA ALA A 52 10.57 8.64 4.65
C ALA A 52 11.93 8.42 5.32
N ALA A 53 11.95 7.85 6.53
CA ALA A 53 13.19 7.54 7.22
C ALA A 53 14.06 6.52 6.46
N LEU A 54 13.45 5.46 5.91
CA LEU A 54 14.15 4.47 5.09
C LEU A 54 14.79 5.13 3.85
N ILE A 55 14.02 5.93 3.11
CA ILE A 55 14.52 6.63 1.92
C ILE A 55 15.68 7.56 2.30
N ALA A 56 15.53 8.36 3.36
CA ALA A 56 16.59 9.24 3.85
C ALA A 56 17.88 8.46 4.20
N ALA A 57 17.77 7.33 4.92
CA ALA A 57 18.90 6.49 5.26
C ALA A 57 19.62 5.93 4.01
N THR A 58 18.86 5.41 3.03
CA THR A 58 19.45 4.92 1.77
C THR A 58 20.11 6.04 0.95
N ALA A 59 19.53 7.24 0.92
CA ALA A 59 20.13 8.38 0.23
C ALA A 59 21.47 8.77 0.86
N VAL A 60 21.53 8.83 2.19
CA VAL A 60 22.78 9.13 2.93
C VAL A 60 23.83 8.04 2.69
N GLN A 61 23.47 6.76 2.78
CA GLN A 61 24.41 5.65 2.53
C GLN A 61 25.01 5.71 1.11
N ASN A 62 24.20 6.03 0.10
CA ASN A 62 24.66 6.15 -1.28
C ASN A 62 25.54 7.38 -1.52
N GLN A 63 25.44 8.42 -0.68
CA GLN A 63 26.35 9.58 -0.72
C GLN A 63 27.70 9.26 -0.07
N VAL A 64 27.73 8.48 1.01
CA VAL A 64 28.97 8.06 1.69
C VAL A 64 29.75 7.02 0.89
N SER A 65 29.06 6.26 0.04
CA SER A 65 29.68 5.20 -0.80
C SER A 65 30.20 5.70 -2.16
N LYS A 66 30.06 7.01 -2.44
CA LYS A 66 30.68 7.71 -3.58
C LYS A 66 31.96 8.39 -3.13
#